data_AF-A0A8S2EIJ1-F1
#
_entry.id   AF-A0A8S2EIJ1-F1
#
_cell.length_a   1.000
_cell.length_b   1.000
_cell.length_c   1.000
_cell.angle_alpha   90.00
_cell.angle_beta   90.00
_cell.angle_gamma   90.00
#
_symmetry.space_group_name_H-M   'P 1'
#
loop_
_entity.id
_entity.type
_entity.pdbx_description
1 polymer ?
#
loop_
_entity_poly.entity_id
_entity_poly.type
_entity_poly.pdbx_seq_one_letter_code
_entity_poly.pdbx_strand_id
1 'polypeptide(L)'
;MVKTYDFSNNKIEFIPSQIQVLQYLRILSLKNNRLTYLPNELFLIANYSYSGGGSGAARLDVNGNLFDDKELNQIIKTVKDKLIHVSLIY
;
A
#
# COMPACT_ATOMS: atom_id res chain seq x y z
N MET A 1 5.92 14.11 -12.42
CA MET A 1 6.11 14.59 -11.04
C MET A 1 5.82 13.45 -10.09
N VAL A 2 6.72 13.19 -9.13
CA VAL A 2 6.52 12.16 -8.11
C VAL A 2 5.53 12.69 -7.07
N LYS A 3 4.48 11.94 -6.74
CA LYS A 3 3.56 12.28 -5.65
C LYS A 3 3.79 11.37 -4.45
N THR A 4 3.87 12.00 -3.28
CA THR A 4 3.98 11.34 -1.97
C THR A 4 2.84 11.84 -1.12
N TYR A 5 2.10 10.92 -0.48
CA TYR A 5 1.08 11.26 0.50
C TYR A 5 1.35 10.54 1.82
N ASP A 6 1.29 11.31 2.91
CA ASP A 6 1.40 10.79 4.27
C ASP A 6 0.07 11.00 5.00
N PHE A 7 -0.59 9.90 5.32
CA PHE A 7 -1.81 9.83 6.10
C PHE A 7 -1.59 9.06 7.41
N SER A 8 -0.34 8.95 7.87
CA SER A 8 -0.02 8.23 9.09
C SER A 8 -0.65 8.87 10.33
N ASN A 9 -0.86 8.06 11.38
CA ASN A 9 -1.37 8.49 12.68
C ASN A 9 -2.77 9.12 12.64
N ASN A 10 -3.63 8.63 11.75
CA ASN A 10 -5.02 9.04 11.66
C ASN A 10 -5.95 7.93 12.17
N LYS A 11 -7.25 8.11 11.96
CA LYS A 11 -8.29 7.12 12.30
C LYS A 11 -8.96 6.58 11.03
N ILE A 12 -8.18 6.38 9.97
CA ILE A 12 -8.72 5.86 8.71
C ILE A 12 -9.08 4.39 8.90
N GLU A 13 -10.34 4.05 8.67
CA GLU A 13 -10.87 2.69 8.84
C GLU A 13 -11.03 1.94 7.51
N PHE A 14 -11.23 2.68 6.42
CA PHE A 14 -11.37 2.11 5.09
C PHE A 14 -10.71 3.01 4.03
N ILE A 15 -10.26 2.40 2.94
CA ILE A 15 -9.77 3.10 1.75
C ILE A 15 -10.80 2.90 0.64
N PRO A 16 -11.27 3.97 -0.02
CA PRO A 16 -12.20 3.87 -1.13
C PRO A 16 -11.54 3.20 -2.36
N SER A 17 -12.31 2.42 -3.13
CA SER A 17 -11.82 1.77 -4.36
C SER A 17 -11.36 2.79 -5.42
N GLN A 18 -11.85 4.03 -5.34
CA GLN A 18 -11.41 5.15 -6.17
C GLN A 18 -9.94 5.54 -5.96
N ILE A 19 -9.22 4.96 -4.98
CA ILE A 19 -7.77 5.19 -4.78
C ILE A 19 -6.94 4.91 -6.04
N GLN A 20 -7.45 4.10 -6.98
CA GLN A 20 -6.84 3.82 -8.28
C GLN A 20 -6.58 5.06 -9.15
N VAL A 21 -7.26 6.19 -8.89
CA VAL A 21 -7.03 7.45 -9.62
C VAL A 21 -5.65 8.05 -9.34
N LEU A 22 -4.97 7.60 -8.28
CA LEU A 22 -3.63 8.05 -7.90
C LEU A 22 -2.52 7.33 -8.70
N GLN A 23 -2.62 7.36 -10.03
CA GLN A 23 -1.75 6.61 -10.96
C GLN A 23 -0.26 7.03 -10.95
N TYR A 24 0.09 8.15 -10.30
CA TYR A 24 1.46 8.68 -10.20
C TYR A 24 2.00 8.67 -8.76
N LEU A 25 1.38 7.89 -7.89
CA LEU A 25 1.77 7.77 -6.49
C LEU A 25 3.03 6.92 -6.36
N ARG A 26 4.08 7.48 -5.74
CA ARG A 26 5.33 6.74 -5.47
C ARG A 26 5.44 6.31 -4.02
N ILE A 27 4.88 7.08 -3.09
CA ILE A 27 4.95 6.78 -1.66
C ILE A 27 3.59 7.09 -1.02
N LEU A 28 3.04 6.10 -0.33
CA LEU A 28 1.84 6.21 0.49
C LEU A 28 2.11 5.67 1.88
N SER A 29 2.02 6.53 2.88
CA SER A 29 2.08 6.11 4.28
C SER A 29 0.68 6.14 4.88
N LEU A 30 0.22 4.99 5.35
CA LEU A 30 -1.03 4.77 6.09
C LEU A 30 -0.73 4.18 7.47
N LYS A 31 0.50 4.33 7.94
CA LYS A 31 0.96 3.81 9.22
C LYS A 31 0.09 4.30 10.38
N ASN A 32 -0.14 3.47 11.40
CA ASN A 32 -0.87 3.83 12.62
C ASN A 32 -2.27 4.37 12.31
N ASN A 33 -3.05 3.62 11.54
CA ASN A 33 -4.46 3.86 11.28
C ASN A 33 -5.32 2.73 11.86
N ARG A 34 -6.59 2.63 11.46
CA ARG A 34 -7.54 1.60 11.92
C ARG A 34 -8.02 0.72 10.75
N LEU A 35 -7.20 0.59 9.71
CA LEU A 35 -7.54 -0.23 8.55
C LEU A 35 -7.61 -1.70 8.96
N THR A 36 -8.69 -2.36 8.55
CA THR A 36 -8.87 -3.81 8.75
C THR A 36 -8.69 -4.59 7.45
N TYR A 37 -8.76 -3.91 6.30
CA TYR A 37 -8.53 -4.47 4.96
C TYR A 37 -7.94 -3.45 4.00
N LEU A 38 -7.33 -3.92 2.91
CA LEU A 38 -6.87 -3.09 1.80
C LEU A 38 -7.63 -3.42 0.52
N PRO A 39 -8.15 -2.42 -0.22
CA PRO A 39 -8.81 -2.68 -1.49
C PRO A 39 -7.80 -3.17 -2.53
N ASN A 40 -8.23 -4.08 -3.41
CA ASN A 40 -7.38 -4.63 -4.47
C ASN A 40 -6.80 -3.54 -5.41
N GLU A 41 -7.56 -2.47 -5.56
CA GLU A 41 -7.24 -1.26 -6.32
C GLU A 41 -5.97 -0.57 -5.82
N LEU A 42 -5.66 -0.69 -4.52
CA LEU A 42 -4.42 -0.17 -3.94
C LEU A 42 -3.18 -0.91 -4.46
N PHE A 43 -3.31 -2.19 -4.80
CA PHE A 43 -2.21 -2.95 -5.39
C PHE A 43 -2.07 -2.71 -6.90
N LEU A 44 -3.12 -2.22 -7.56
CA LEU A 44 -3.04 -1.83 -8.97
C LEU A 44 -2.15 -0.60 -9.15
N ILE A 45 -2.28 0.41 -8.28
CA ILE A 45 -1.44 1.63 -8.36
C ILE A 45 0.05 1.34 -8.11
N ALA A 46 0.36 0.35 -7.27
CA ALA A 46 1.74 -0.02 -6.98
C ALA A 46 2.45 -0.64 -8.19
N ASN A 47 1.72 -1.40 -9.02
CA ASN A 47 2.26 -2.07 -10.20
C ASN A 47 2.65 -1.10 -11.32
N TYR A 48 1.91 -0.02 -11.53
CA TYR A 48 2.19 0.93 -12.62
C TYR A 48 3.50 1.71 -12.42
N SER A 49 3.95 1.87 -11.18
CA SER A 49 5.22 2.55 -10.87
C SER A 49 6.47 1.71 -11.19
N TYR A 50 6.32 0.42 -11.51
CA TYR A 50 7.45 -0.49 -11.74
C TYR A 50 7.93 -0.59 -13.20
N SER A 51 7.32 0.12 -14.15
CA SER A 51 7.65 -0.05 -15.59
C SER A 51 8.99 0.55 -16.06
N GLY A 52 9.85 1.08 -15.18
CA GLY A 52 11.15 1.66 -15.56
C GLY A 52 12.26 1.19 -14.63
N GLY A 53 13.26 0.50 -15.17
CA GLY A 53 14.38 -0.17 -14.48
C GLY A 53 15.34 0.70 -13.66
N GLY A 54 14.84 1.49 -12.73
CA GLY A 54 15.64 2.23 -11.74
C GLY A 54 14.90 2.32 -10.42
N SER A 55 15.23 1.44 -9.47
CA SER A 55 15.10 1.56 -7.99
C SER A 55 13.87 2.27 -7.39
N GLY A 56 12.77 2.39 -8.14
CA GLY A 56 11.66 3.28 -7.87
C GLY A 56 10.36 2.55 -7.61
N ALA A 57 10.43 1.43 -6.88
CA ALA A 57 9.23 0.74 -6.42
C ALA A 57 8.32 1.71 -5.66
N ALA A 58 7.02 1.66 -5.95
CA ALA A 58 6.04 2.35 -5.11
C ALA A 58 6.12 1.78 -3.69
N ARG A 59 6.23 2.65 -2.69
CA ARG A 59 6.29 2.25 -1.28
C ARG A 59 4.93 2.45 -0.63
N LEU A 60 4.43 1.39 -0.01
CA LEU A 60 3.22 1.40 0.81
C LEU A 60 3.60 0.99 2.23
N ASP A 61 3.36 1.87 3.20
CA ASP A 61 3.49 1.55 4.63
C ASP A 61 2.11 1.48 5.26
N VAL A 62 1.76 0.32 5.79
CA VAL A 62 0.47 0.05 6.45
C VAL A 62 0.69 -0.50 7.87
N ASN A 63 1.88 -0.37 8.43
CA ASN A 63 2.19 -0.88 9.77
C ASN A 63 1.34 -0.19 10.85
N GLY A 64 1.05 -0.88 11.95
CA GLY A 64 0.24 -0.32 13.04
C GLY A 64 -1.25 -0.14 12.70
N ASN A 65 -1.76 -0.88 11.72
CA ASN A 65 -3.19 -1.02 11.44
C ASN A 65 -3.77 -2.27 12.11
N LEU A 66 -5.06 -2.52 11.91
CA LEU A 66 -5.84 -3.57 12.58
C LEU A 66 -6.14 -4.74 11.62
N PHE A 67 -5.16 -5.15 10.81
CA PHE A 67 -5.32 -6.29 9.92
C PHE A 67 -5.40 -7.60 10.71
N ASP A 68 -6.34 -8.46 10.33
CA ASP A 68 -6.36 -9.83 10.82
C ASP A 68 -5.37 -10.72 10.05
N ASP A 69 -5.14 -11.94 10.53
CA ASP A 69 -4.20 -12.89 9.90
C ASP A 69 -4.60 -13.25 8.47
N LYS A 70 -5.90 -13.26 8.16
CA LYS A 70 -6.41 -13.60 6.83
C LYS A 70 -6.03 -12.50 5.84
N GLU A 71 -6.24 -11.25 6.22
CA GLU A 71 -5.90 -10.09 5.42
C GLU A 71 -4.39 -9.94 5.28
N LEU A 72 -3.63 -10.11 6.36
CA LEU A 72 -2.16 -10.12 6.29
C LEU A 72 -1.66 -11.17 5.30
N ASN A 73 -2.21 -12.38 5.32
CA ASN A 73 -1.89 -13.42 4.36
C ASN A 73 -2.24 -13.02 2.91
N GLN A 74 -3.39 -12.36 2.71
CA GLN A 74 -3.80 -11.87 1.39
C GLN A 74 -2.88 -10.73 0.89
N ILE A 75 -2.49 -9.79 1.75
CA ILE A 75 -1.53 -8.73 1.45
C ILE A 75 -0.18 -9.35 1.10
N ILE A 76 0.32 -10.26 1.94
CA ILE A 76 1.60 -10.96 1.72
C ILE A 76 1.58 -11.69 0.39
N LYS A 77 0.52 -12.44 0.08
CA LYS A 77 0.36 -13.15 -1.19
C LYS A 77 0.35 -12.17 -2.37
N THR A 78 -0.49 -11.14 -2.29
CA THR A 78 -0.67 -10.15 -3.36
C THR A 78 0.62 -9.38 -3.66
N VAL A 79 1.40 -9.04 -2.63
CA VAL A 79 2.67 -8.32 -2.84
C VAL A 79 3.82 -9.26 -3.23
N LYS A 80 3.88 -10.49 -2.69
CA LYS A 80 4.84 -11.51 -3.13
C LYS A 80 4.70 -11.83 -4.62
N ASP A 81 3.46 -11.91 -5.10
CA ASP A 81 3.16 -12.21 -6.51
C ASP A 81 3.42 -11.01 -7.44
N LYS A 82 3.62 -9.79 -6.90
CA LYS A 82 3.62 -8.54 -7.69
C LYS A 82 4.84 -7.61 -7.55
N LEU A 83 5.76 -7.74 -6.57
CA LEU A 83 7.19 -7.28 -6.53
C LEU A 83 7.68 -6.70 -5.17
N ILE A 84 8.91 -7.11 -4.81
CA ILE A 84 10.02 -6.46 -4.04
C ILE A 84 9.69 -5.66 -2.75
N HIS A 85 10.08 -6.25 -1.61
CA HIS A 85 10.30 -5.67 -0.28
C HIS A 85 9.13 -4.90 0.36
N VAL A 86 8.20 -5.64 0.96
CA VAL A 86 7.34 -5.12 2.03
C VAL A 86 8.10 -5.27 3.33
N SER A 87 8.42 -4.15 3.98
CA SER A 87 8.87 -4.18 5.38
C SER A 87 7.65 -4.40 6.28
N LEU A 88 7.23 -5.66 6.40
CA LEU A 88 6.38 -6.11 7.50
C LEU A 88 7.32 -6.34 8.68
N ILE A 89 7.48 -5.32 9.52
CA ILE A 89 8.16 -5.49 10.80
C ILE A 89 7.02 -5.77 11.79
N TYR A 90 6.94 -7.03 12.24
CA TYR A 90 6.04 -7.48 13.29
C TYR A 90 6.23 -6.68 14.58
#